data_AF-A0A8J3IBE7-F1
#
_entry.id   AF-A0A8J3IBE7-F1
#
_cell.length_a   1.000
_cell.length_b   1.000
_cell.length_c   1.000
_cell.angle_alpha   90.00
_cell.angle_beta   90.00
_cell.angle_gamma   90.00
#
_symmetry.space_group_name_H-M   'P 1'
#
loop_
_entity.id
_entity.type
_entity.pdbx_description
1 polymer ?
#
loop_
_entity_poly.entity_id
_entity_poly.type
_entity_poly.pdbx_seq_one_letter_code
_entity_poly.pdbx_strand_id
1 'polypeptide(L)'
;MSFYDYSIAFQENQVLNYSTNLHYVLHCQQIGSLSLPSGKVIARDPLIHTDGLVLDPGVSPGSYPVFVTTAFQDCVSDIAFAALRFAQTEPVRWEPTHGKDEQGRPYGYGVDSATGSFMDSITGDMMNQLLLDDDERLWGLHEFRHERPWTEFVLPQEKDAKVYLFRLNGDGGYPSYYGYDAHGMIVCIVTDFFGLERQEVSLWPATLPAIPTGFDAQFFTWLSKMNSFLQFPGGWGERESLSQDDLQFLEHSQGTLLPEDFRLHYLHSGSWLCKHEPLQEWWPLVEAKARANLKTERPLLPVVWDWNGVAVCDEKNHYSIYEQQNQGWDSQDRAFEYPDLKTYLMELIMRDLGTLKENL
;
A
#
# COMPACT_ATOMS: atom_id res chain seq x y z
N MET A 1 -4.97 -2.50 9.72
CA MET A 1 -3.55 -2.66 9.33
C MET A 1 -3.38 -1.76 8.13
N SER A 2 -2.45 -0.82 8.14
CA SER A 2 -2.14 -0.01 6.96
C SER A 2 -1.54 -0.92 5.88
N PHE A 3 -2.15 -0.97 4.70
CA PHE A 3 -1.52 -1.52 3.52
C PHE A 3 -0.57 -0.47 2.96
N TYR A 4 0.73 -0.74 3.03
CA TYR A 4 1.72 0.09 2.36
C TYR A 4 1.73 -0.30 0.88
N ASP A 5 1.30 0.60 0.00
CA ASP A 5 1.52 0.43 -1.44
C ASP A 5 2.86 1.02 -1.85
N TYR A 6 3.87 0.15 -1.94
CA TYR A 6 5.20 0.53 -2.40
C TYR A 6 5.33 0.61 -3.93
N SER A 7 4.22 0.52 -4.68
CA SER A 7 4.24 0.79 -6.13
C SER A 7 4.76 2.19 -6.44
N ILE A 8 4.60 3.12 -5.50
CA ILE A 8 5.14 4.48 -5.54
C ILE A 8 6.67 4.52 -5.69
N ALA A 9 7.38 3.50 -5.22
CA ALA A 9 8.84 3.39 -5.37
C ALA A 9 9.29 3.25 -6.84
N PHE A 10 8.35 3.01 -7.77
CA PHE A 10 8.59 2.88 -9.20
C PHE A 10 7.90 3.98 -10.03
N GLN A 11 7.31 4.99 -9.40
CA GLN A 11 6.53 6.02 -10.08
C GLN A 11 7.25 7.37 -10.02
N GLU A 12 7.25 8.08 -11.15
CA GLU A 12 7.87 9.40 -11.25
C GLU A 12 6.88 10.52 -10.91
N ASN A 13 7.39 11.61 -10.32
CA ASN A 13 6.67 12.87 -10.07
C ASN A 13 5.44 12.73 -9.17
N GLN A 14 5.46 11.78 -8.24
CA GLN A 14 4.46 11.68 -7.18
C GLN A 14 4.76 12.72 -6.11
N VAL A 15 3.75 13.46 -5.64
CA VAL A 15 3.93 14.43 -4.54
C VAL A 15 3.29 13.88 -3.30
N LEU A 16 4.09 13.53 -2.30
CA LEU A 16 3.65 13.07 -0.99
C LEU A 16 3.43 14.25 -0.05
N ASN A 17 2.26 14.28 0.60
CA ASN A 17 1.95 15.27 1.62
C ASN A 17 2.02 14.64 3.02
N TYR A 18 2.81 15.22 3.91
CA TYR A 18 2.84 14.82 5.32
C TYR A 18 1.83 15.66 6.11
N SER A 19 1.33 15.10 7.22
CA SER A 19 0.42 15.77 8.17
C SER A 19 0.95 17.11 8.72
N THR A 20 2.24 17.40 8.51
CA THR A 20 2.95 18.61 8.94
C THR A 20 3.06 19.70 7.86
N ASN A 21 2.24 19.68 6.79
CA ASN A 21 2.34 20.58 5.62
C ASN A 21 3.68 20.51 4.86
N LEU A 22 4.38 19.38 4.96
CA LEU A 22 5.59 19.14 4.16
C LEU A 22 5.20 18.41 2.88
N HIS A 23 5.61 18.97 1.74
CA HIS A 23 5.41 18.39 0.42
C HIS A 23 6.73 17.80 -0.07
N TYR A 24 6.72 16.50 -0.40
CA TYR A 24 7.85 15.83 -1.01
C TYR A 24 7.52 15.46 -2.44
N VAL A 25 8.36 15.88 -3.38
CA VAL A 25 8.28 15.38 -4.76
C VAL A 25 9.17 14.16 -4.89
N LEU A 26 8.58 13.03 -5.24
CA LEU A 26 9.29 11.79 -5.50
C LEU A 26 9.73 11.74 -6.96
N HIS A 27 11.02 11.46 -7.15
CA HIS A 27 11.60 11.19 -8.45
C HIS A 27 12.19 9.78 -8.45
N CYS A 28 11.59 8.89 -9.23
CA CYS A 28 12.08 7.55 -9.44
C CYS A 28 13.02 7.52 -10.65
N GLN A 29 14.16 6.85 -10.51
CA GLN A 29 15.08 6.61 -11.61
C GLN A 29 15.64 5.19 -11.53
N GLN A 30 15.80 4.56 -12.70
CA GLN A 30 16.61 3.35 -12.81
C GLN A 30 18.09 3.74 -12.79
N ILE A 31 18.87 3.16 -11.87
CA ILE A 31 20.27 3.53 -11.64
C ILE A 31 21.27 2.50 -12.19
N GLY A 32 20.76 1.37 -12.66
CA GLY A 32 21.55 0.32 -13.28
C GLY A 32 20.88 -1.04 -13.19
N SER A 33 21.70 -2.08 -13.09
CA SER A 33 21.27 -3.47 -12.96
C SER A 33 22.22 -4.25 -12.06
N LEU A 34 21.67 -4.92 -11.05
CA LEU A 34 22.40 -5.75 -10.11
C LEU A 34 22.51 -7.18 -10.65
N SER A 35 23.74 -7.68 -10.75
CA SER A 35 24.03 -9.07 -11.07
C SER A 35 23.74 -9.95 -9.86
N LEU A 36 22.91 -10.98 -10.03
CA LEU A 36 22.52 -11.95 -9.01
C LEU A 36 22.88 -13.38 -9.45
N PRO A 37 24.16 -13.77 -9.52
CA PRO A 37 24.56 -15.14 -9.86
C PRO A 37 24.01 -16.20 -8.90
N SER A 38 23.71 -15.85 -7.64
CA SER A 38 23.09 -16.76 -6.67
C SER A 38 21.55 -16.77 -6.71
N GLY A 39 20.94 -15.76 -7.33
CA GLY A 39 19.50 -15.49 -7.23
C GLY A 39 19.05 -14.87 -5.89
N LYS A 40 19.98 -14.62 -4.96
CA LYS A 40 19.68 -14.05 -3.63
C LYS A 40 20.21 -12.63 -3.50
N VAL A 41 19.46 -11.78 -2.81
CA VAL A 41 19.83 -10.38 -2.54
C VAL A 41 20.20 -10.24 -1.08
N ILE A 42 21.33 -9.59 -0.80
CA ILE A 42 21.67 -9.11 0.54
C ILE A 42 21.39 -7.61 0.59
N ALA A 43 20.60 -7.21 1.60
CA ALA A 43 20.37 -5.83 1.96
C ALA A 43 21.01 -5.54 3.33
N ARG A 44 21.95 -4.59 3.38
CA ARG A 44 22.72 -4.31 4.61
C ARG A 44 23.40 -2.95 4.61
N ASP A 45 23.96 -2.60 5.76
CA ASP A 45 25.06 -1.64 5.83
C ASP A 45 26.33 -2.24 5.20
N PRO A 46 26.87 -1.64 4.11
CA PRO A 46 28.05 -2.16 3.43
C PRO A 46 29.36 -1.91 4.16
N LEU A 47 29.39 -1.00 5.14
CA LEU A 47 30.61 -0.59 5.86
C LEU A 47 30.75 -1.28 7.22
N ILE A 48 29.75 -2.03 7.64
CA ILE A 48 29.74 -2.75 8.91
C ILE A 48 29.73 -4.25 8.65
N HIS A 49 30.58 -4.98 9.38
CA HIS A 49 30.67 -6.43 9.29
C HIS A 49 29.46 -7.11 9.96
N THR A 50 28.29 -7.02 9.33
CA THR A 50 27.06 -7.72 9.70
C THR A 50 26.60 -8.61 8.56
N ASP A 51 25.94 -9.72 8.90
CA ASP A 51 25.41 -10.68 7.93
C ASP A 51 24.33 -10.05 7.01
N GLY A 52 23.71 -8.96 7.46
CA GLY A 52 22.66 -8.29 6.71
C GLY A 52 21.35 -9.07 6.65
N LEU A 53 20.42 -8.56 5.85
CA LEU A 53 19.17 -9.23 5.53
C LEU A 53 19.31 -9.98 4.21
N VAL A 54 19.30 -11.31 4.27
CA VAL A 54 19.33 -12.18 3.09
C VAL A 54 17.91 -12.42 2.59
N LEU A 55 17.65 -12.04 1.35
CA LEU A 55 16.35 -12.10 0.68
C LEU A 55 16.43 -13.13 -0.46
N ASP A 56 15.51 -14.09 -0.46
CA ASP A 56 15.42 -15.14 -1.47
C ASP A 56 14.10 -15.00 -2.25
N PRO A 57 14.07 -14.19 -3.32
CA PRO A 57 12.88 -14.01 -4.14
C PRO A 57 12.61 -15.21 -5.07
N GLY A 58 13.43 -16.26 -5.05
CA GLY A 58 13.28 -17.43 -5.93
C GLY A 58 13.55 -17.16 -7.41
N VAL A 59 14.35 -16.14 -7.73
CA VAL A 59 14.66 -15.76 -9.11
C VAL A 59 15.83 -16.56 -9.68
N SER A 60 15.84 -16.73 -11.01
CA SER A 60 16.96 -17.36 -11.69
C SER A 60 18.21 -16.47 -11.67
N PRO A 61 19.42 -17.03 -11.74
CA PRO A 61 20.63 -16.24 -11.93
C PRO A 61 20.52 -15.29 -13.11
N GLY A 62 20.86 -14.01 -12.93
CA GLY A 62 20.66 -12.99 -13.95
C GLY A 62 21.00 -11.58 -13.50
N SER A 63 20.66 -10.58 -14.30
CA SER A 63 20.85 -9.17 -13.98
C SER A 63 19.50 -8.46 -13.91
N TYR A 64 19.26 -7.73 -12.81
CA TYR A 64 17.94 -7.17 -12.50
C TYR A 64 18.03 -5.66 -12.26
N PRO A 65 17.11 -4.86 -12.82
CA PRO A 65 17.16 -3.41 -12.74
C PRO A 65 16.99 -2.90 -11.30
N VAL A 66 17.85 -1.98 -10.92
CA VAL A 66 17.83 -1.28 -9.62
C VAL A 66 17.23 0.11 -9.82
N PHE A 67 16.30 0.47 -8.96
CA PHE A 67 15.66 1.77 -8.92
C PHE A 67 15.95 2.46 -7.59
N VAL A 68 16.05 3.78 -7.63
CA VAL A 68 15.96 4.61 -6.42
C VAL A 68 14.89 5.66 -6.64
N THR A 69 14.16 5.93 -5.56
CA THR A 69 13.24 7.04 -5.51
C THR A 69 13.76 8.05 -4.51
N THR A 70 14.07 9.25 -4.99
CA THR A 70 14.50 10.36 -4.16
C THR A 70 13.30 11.23 -3.80
N ALA A 71 13.16 11.56 -2.51
CA ALA A 71 12.19 12.54 -2.04
C ALA A 71 12.84 13.92 -1.97
N PHE A 72 12.26 14.89 -2.67
CA PHE A 72 12.69 16.28 -2.71
C PHE A 72 11.79 17.16 -1.84
N GLN A 73 12.39 17.87 -0.88
CA GLN A 73 11.73 18.94 -0.13
C GLN A 73 12.59 20.21 -0.13
N ASP A 74 12.02 21.33 -0.58
CA ASP A 74 12.58 22.69 -0.62
C ASP A 74 13.91 22.86 -1.40
N CYS A 75 14.97 22.13 -1.03
CA CYS A 75 16.28 22.01 -1.70
C CYS A 75 17.07 20.74 -1.30
N VAL A 76 16.50 19.84 -0.49
CA VAL A 76 17.16 18.64 0.01
C VAL A 76 16.55 17.41 -0.66
N SER A 77 17.41 16.51 -1.14
CA SER A 77 17.00 15.27 -1.79
C SER A 77 17.60 14.07 -1.08
N ASP A 78 16.76 13.19 -0.57
CA ASP A 78 17.16 11.96 0.10
C ASP A 78 16.57 10.75 -0.58
N ILE A 79 17.26 9.61 -0.48
CA ILE A 79 16.70 8.36 -0.97
C ILE A 79 15.57 7.95 -0.02
N ALA A 80 14.35 7.94 -0.55
CA ALA A 80 13.18 7.44 0.15
C ALA A 80 13.06 5.92 -0.02
N PHE A 81 13.30 5.42 -1.22
CA PHE A 81 13.20 3.99 -1.54
C PHE A 81 14.38 3.54 -2.38
N ALA A 82 14.88 2.33 -2.12
CA ALA A 82 15.64 1.56 -3.10
C ALA A 82 14.86 0.30 -3.45
N ALA A 83 14.85 -0.05 -4.73
CA ALA A 83 14.06 -1.16 -5.22
C ALA A 83 14.79 -2.00 -6.26
N LEU A 84 14.46 -3.28 -6.30
CA LEU A 84 14.93 -4.24 -7.30
C LEU A 84 13.72 -4.90 -7.96
N ARG A 85 13.66 -4.88 -9.30
CA ARG A 85 12.51 -5.42 -10.05
C ARG A 85 12.90 -6.69 -10.81
N PHE A 86 12.12 -7.75 -10.63
CA PHE A 86 12.34 -9.08 -11.21
C PHE A 86 11.42 -9.38 -12.39
N ALA A 87 10.24 -8.76 -12.43
CA ALA A 87 9.27 -8.91 -13.50
C ALA A 87 8.61 -7.59 -13.88
N GLN A 88 8.02 -7.53 -15.09
CA GLN A 88 7.30 -6.37 -15.59
C GLN A 88 5.86 -6.28 -15.08
N THR A 89 5.33 -7.35 -14.48
CA THR A 89 4.02 -7.33 -13.82
C THR A 89 4.05 -6.35 -12.64
N GLU A 90 2.91 -5.72 -12.39
CA GLU A 90 2.77 -4.76 -11.28
C GLU A 90 2.48 -5.50 -9.97
N PRO A 91 3.10 -5.09 -8.86
CA PRO A 91 2.77 -5.62 -7.54
C PRO A 91 1.37 -5.16 -7.14
N VAL A 92 0.56 -6.08 -6.62
CA VAL A 92 -0.79 -5.84 -6.11
C VAL A 92 -0.91 -6.13 -4.61
N ARG A 93 0.12 -6.75 -4.02
CA ARG A 93 0.19 -7.08 -2.60
C ARG A 93 1.62 -6.91 -2.09
N TRP A 94 1.76 -6.38 -0.88
CA TRP A 94 3.05 -6.09 -0.25
C TRP A 94 3.16 -6.79 1.11
N GLU A 95 4.29 -7.45 1.38
CA GLU A 95 4.55 -8.06 2.68
C GLU A 95 5.98 -7.78 3.17
N PRO A 96 6.17 -7.57 4.49
CA PRO A 96 7.50 -7.52 5.08
C PRO A 96 8.32 -8.78 4.81
N THR A 97 9.59 -8.60 4.45
CA THR A 97 10.48 -9.73 4.13
C THR A 97 10.89 -10.55 5.35
N HIS A 98 10.78 -9.99 6.56
CA HIS A 98 11.27 -10.65 7.78
C HIS A 98 10.26 -10.62 8.95
N GLY A 99 8.96 -10.50 8.64
CA GLY A 99 7.91 -10.43 9.66
C GLY A 99 7.84 -9.07 10.35
N LYS A 100 7.25 -9.04 11.56
CA LYS A 100 6.99 -7.83 12.35
C LYS A 100 7.29 -8.09 13.83
N ASP A 101 7.64 -7.05 14.58
CA ASP A 101 7.80 -7.12 16.03
C ASP A 101 6.45 -7.20 16.78
N GLU A 102 6.50 -7.30 18.10
CA GLU A 102 5.32 -7.40 18.97
C GLU A 102 4.38 -6.19 18.85
N GLN A 103 4.90 -5.04 18.42
CA GLN A 103 4.15 -3.82 18.17
C GLN A 103 3.64 -3.72 16.72
N GLY A 104 3.91 -4.75 15.90
CA GLY A 104 3.50 -4.82 14.51
C GLY A 104 4.36 -3.99 13.56
N ARG A 105 5.58 -3.59 13.96
CA ARG A 105 6.55 -2.90 13.11
C ARG A 105 7.37 -3.92 12.32
N PRO A 106 7.33 -3.89 10.98
CA PRO A 106 8.18 -4.69 10.12
C PRO A 106 9.66 -4.67 10.51
N TYR A 107 10.26 -5.85 10.47
CA TYR A 107 11.69 -5.98 10.61
C TYR A 107 12.40 -5.54 9.33
N GLY A 108 13.61 -5.01 9.52
CA GLY A 108 14.47 -4.51 8.46
C GLY A 108 15.93 -4.83 8.74
N TYR A 109 16.83 -4.30 7.91
CA TYR A 109 18.26 -4.35 8.21
C TYR A 109 18.71 -3.06 8.90
N GLY A 110 19.67 -3.21 9.82
CA GLY A 110 20.28 -2.09 10.52
C GLY A 110 21.29 -1.38 9.65
N VAL A 111 21.36 -0.07 9.79
CA VAL A 111 22.37 0.81 9.20
C VAL A 111 22.96 1.67 10.31
N ASP A 112 24.29 1.71 10.39
CA ASP A 112 25.05 2.51 11.35
C ASP A 112 25.92 3.56 10.65
N SER A 113 26.38 3.26 9.43
CA SER A 113 27.19 4.14 8.61
C SER A 113 26.34 5.13 7.80
N ALA A 114 25.02 5.20 8.05
CA ALA A 114 24.03 5.88 7.21
C ALA A 114 24.19 5.54 5.72
N THR A 115 24.50 4.27 5.42
CA THR A 115 24.57 3.74 4.06
C THR A 115 23.81 2.42 3.98
N GLY A 116 22.82 2.36 3.11
CA GLY A 116 22.17 1.12 2.72
C GLY A 116 22.84 0.51 1.49
N SER A 117 22.64 -0.79 1.25
CA SER A 117 23.17 -1.43 0.04
C SER A 117 22.34 -2.60 -0.44
N PHE A 118 22.43 -2.88 -1.75
CA PHE A 118 22.01 -4.14 -2.36
C PHE A 118 23.19 -4.82 -3.05
N MET A 119 23.32 -6.13 -2.84
CA MET A 119 24.32 -6.97 -3.50
C MET A 119 23.83 -8.43 -3.62
N ASP A 120 24.47 -9.23 -4.46
CA ASP A 120 24.27 -10.69 -4.47
C ASP A 120 24.93 -11.34 -3.24
N SER A 121 24.46 -12.51 -2.80
CA SER A 121 25.08 -13.19 -1.66
C SER A 121 26.54 -13.59 -1.87
N ILE A 122 26.92 -13.99 -3.09
CA ILE A 122 28.32 -14.31 -3.44
C ILE A 122 29.17 -13.04 -3.35
N THR A 123 28.66 -11.91 -3.84
CA THR A 123 29.31 -10.59 -3.70
C THR A 123 29.46 -10.21 -2.23
N GLY A 124 28.45 -10.48 -1.40
CA GLY A 124 28.50 -10.26 0.04
C GLY A 124 29.63 -11.04 0.74
N ASP A 125 29.82 -12.32 0.39
CA ASP A 125 30.91 -13.14 0.92
C ASP A 125 32.28 -12.58 0.55
N MET A 126 32.45 -12.15 -0.71
CA MET A 126 33.69 -11.51 -1.17
C MET A 126 33.96 -10.19 -0.43
N MET A 127 32.91 -9.40 -0.24
CA MET A 127 32.99 -8.13 0.48
C MET A 127 33.35 -8.33 1.96
N ASN A 128 32.84 -9.38 2.60
CA ASN A 128 33.21 -9.71 3.99
C ASN A 128 34.70 -10.01 4.14
N GLN A 129 35.30 -10.73 3.19
CA GLN A 129 36.74 -10.98 3.22
C GLN A 129 37.53 -9.66 3.13
N LEU A 130 37.12 -8.76 2.23
CA LEU A 130 37.76 -7.44 2.10
C LEU A 130 37.64 -6.58 3.35
N LEU A 131 36.47 -6.59 4.01
CA LEU A 131 36.26 -5.86 5.27
C LEU A 131 37.11 -6.43 6.41
N LEU A 132 37.28 -7.76 6.47
CA LEU A 132 38.13 -8.41 7.47
C LEU A 132 39.62 -8.11 7.27
N ASP A 133 40.04 -7.96 6.01
CA ASP A 133 41.42 -7.66 5.63
C ASP A 133 41.77 -6.16 5.75
N ASP A 134 40.79 -5.30 6.08
CA ASP A 134 40.92 -3.83 6.07
C ASP A 134 41.50 -3.32 4.73
N ASP A 135 41.03 -3.89 3.61
CA ASP A 135 41.58 -3.61 2.28
C ASP A 135 41.28 -2.16 1.86
N GLU A 136 42.34 -1.39 1.63
CA GLU A 136 42.28 0.03 1.23
C GLU A 136 41.42 0.28 -0.02
N ARG A 137 41.18 -0.73 -0.85
CA ARG A 137 40.31 -0.62 -2.03
C ARG A 137 38.85 -0.37 -1.67
N LEU A 138 38.43 -0.67 -0.44
CA LEU A 138 37.11 -0.33 0.07
C LEU A 138 37.00 1.14 0.48
N TRP A 139 38.08 1.93 0.49
CA TRP A 139 38.03 3.35 0.85
C TRP A 139 37.07 4.17 -0.01
N GLY A 140 36.89 3.79 -1.28
CA GLY A 140 35.90 4.42 -2.16
C GLY A 140 34.45 4.33 -1.64
N LEU A 141 34.13 3.36 -0.77
CA LEU A 141 32.83 3.26 -0.09
C LEU A 141 32.62 4.39 0.93
N HIS A 142 33.68 4.97 1.49
CA HIS A 142 33.57 6.09 2.41
C HIS A 142 33.42 7.42 1.66
N GLU A 143 34.06 7.55 0.50
CA GLU A 143 34.13 8.81 -0.24
C GLU A 143 32.82 9.18 -0.94
N PHE A 144 32.06 8.20 -1.47
CA PHE A 144 30.87 8.51 -2.30
C PHE A 144 29.79 9.32 -1.56
N ARG A 145 29.71 9.17 -0.22
CA ARG A 145 28.68 9.80 0.63
C ARG A 145 28.67 11.32 0.53
N HIS A 146 29.80 11.91 0.16
CA HIS A 146 29.94 13.37 0.01
C HIS A 146 29.56 13.86 -1.39
N GLU A 147 29.50 12.98 -2.38
CA GLU A 147 29.39 13.36 -3.79
C GLU A 147 28.00 13.10 -4.38
N ARG A 148 27.38 11.96 -4.02
CA ARG A 148 26.17 11.48 -4.68
C ARG A 148 25.23 10.77 -3.70
N PRO A 149 23.91 10.80 -3.95
CA PRO A 149 22.94 10.08 -3.12
C PRO A 149 23.08 8.55 -3.26
N TRP A 150 23.61 8.05 -4.38
CA TRP A 150 23.85 6.63 -4.62
C TRP A 150 25.05 6.43 -5.54
N THR A 151 25.60 5.21 -5.55
CA THR A 151 26.58 4.78 -6.56
C THR A 151 26.54 3.27 -6.79
N GLU A 152 26.97 2.84 -7.97
CA GLU A 152 27.41 1.46 -8.21
C GLU A 152 28.88 1.36 -7.78
N PHE A 153 29.20 0.34 -6.98
CA PHE A 153 30.56 -0.02 -6.61
C PHE A 153 30.84 -1.44 -7.12
N VAL A 154 31.94 -1.60 -7.86
CA VAL A 154 32.36 -2.90 -8.39
C VAL A 154 33.47 -3.42 -7.50
N LEU A 155 33.34 -4.64 -6.97
CA LEU A 155 34.39 -5.23 -6.16
C LEU A 155 35.67 -5.39 -7.00
N PRO A 156 36.86 -5.09 -6.43
CA PRO A 156 38.12 -5.11 -7.18
C PRO A 156 38.48 -6.46 -7.80
N GLN A 157 38.04 -7.57 -7.19
CA GLN A 157 38.40 -8.93 -7.61
C GLN A 157 37.54 -9.46 -8.75
N GLU A 158 36.31 -8.95 -8.94
CA GLU A 158 35.35 -9.51 -9.88
C GLU A 158 34.47 -8.41 -10.50
N LYS A 159 34.51 -8.32 -11.83
CA LYS A 159 33.88 -7.19 -12.56
C LYS A 159 32.35 -7.22 -12.49
N ASP A 160 31.78 -8.40 -12.32
CA ASP A 160 30.35 -8.59 -12.23
C ASP A 160 29.84 -8.57 -10.77
N ALA A 161 30.75 -8.50 -9.78
CA ALA A 161 30.41 -8.41 -8.36
C ALA A 161 30.11 -6.95 -7.99
N LYS A 162 28.87 -6.56 -8.23
CA LYS A 162 28.36 -5.19 -8.03
C LYS A 162 27.66 -5.04 -6.69
N VAL A 163 27.88 -3.89 -6.07
CA VAL A 163 27.19 -3.41 -4.89
C VAL A 163 26.56 -2.06 -5.22
N TYR A 164 25.26 -1.92 -5.03
CA TYR A 164 24.60 -0.62 -5.10
C TYR A 164 24.55 -0.01 -3.71
N LEU A 165 25.01 1.23 -3.58
CA LEU A 165 25.10 1.96 -2.31
C LEU A 165 24.10 3.10 -2.31
N PHE A 166 23.44 3.29 -1.17
CA PHE A 166 22.41 4.32 -0.96
C PHE A 166 22.79 5.14 0.26
N ARG A 167 23.00 6.45 0.08
CA ARG A 167 23.27 7.38 1.17
C ARG A 167 21.97 7.72 1.89
N LEU A 168 21.97 7.54 3.21
CA LEU A 168 20.82 7.78 4.07
C LEU A 168 21.08 8.95 5.03
N ASN A 169 20.02 9.47 5.64
CA ASN A 169 20.07 10.59 6.59
C ASN A 169 20.05 10.18 8.06
N GLY A 170 20.48 8.96 8.35
CA GLY A 170 20.59 8.49 9.73
C GLY A 170 20.93 7.02 9.83
N ASP A 171 21.26 6.63 11.05
CA ASP A 171 21.28 5.25 11.50
C ASP A 171 19.86 4.75 11.80
N GLY A 172 19.68 3.43 11.87
CA GLY A 172 18.42 2.81 12.24
C GLY A 172 18.10 1.53 11.48
N GLY A 173 16.94 0.95 11.80
CA GLY A 173 16.40 -0.21 11.12
C GLY A 173 15.48 0.20 9.97
N TYR A 174 15.75 -0.32 8.78
CA TYR A 174 15.01 0.01 7.55
C TYR A 174 14.30 -1.22 6.99
N PRO A 175 12.96 -1.25 7.00
CA PRO A 175 12.18 -2.41 6.61
C PRO A 175 12.28 -2.66 5.11
N SER A 176 12.23 -3.94 4.74
CA SER A 176 12.18 -4.38 3.34
C SER A 176 10.93 -5.20 3.07
N TYR A 177 10.43 -5.11 1.84
CA TYR A 177 9.15 -5.65 1.43
C TYR A 177 9.27 -6.44 0.14
N TYR A 178 8.55 -7.55 0.07
CA TYR A 178 8.24 -8.25 -1.18
C TYR A 178 6.98 -7.66 -1.80
N GLY A 179 7.07 -7.31 -3.09
CA GLY A 179 5.92 -7.01 -3.92
C GLY A 179 5.49 -8.25 -4.69
N TYR A 180 4.24 -8.66 -4.53
CA TYR A 180 3.65 -9.81 -5.21
C TYR A 180 2.69 -9.38 -6.30
N ASP A 181 2.73 -10.07 -7.45
CA ASP A 181 1.71 -9.90 -8.48
C ASP A 181 0.40 -10.63 -8.14
N ALA A 182 -0.59 -10.51 -9.04
CA ALA A 182 -1.90 -11.14 -8.91
C ALA A 182 -1.87 -12.67 -8.91
N HIS A 183 -0.74 -13.29 -9.26
CA HIS A 183 -0.53 -14.74 -9.22
C HIS A 183 0.24 -15.19 -7.97
N GLY A 184 0.59 -14.24 -7.08
CA GLY A 184 1.34 -14.53 -5.85
C GLY A 184 2.83 -14.71 -6.08
N MET A 185 3.37 -14.30 -7.23
CA MET A 185 4.80 -14.35 -7.52
C MET A 185 5.50 -13.07 -7.04
N ILE A 186 6.70 -13.19 -6.46
CA ILE A 186 7.51 -12.03 -6.08
C ILE A 186 8.04 -11.36 -7.35
N VAL A 187 7.65 -10.10 -7.56
CA VAL A 187 8.03 -9.31 -8.75
C VAL A 187 9.00 -8.19 -8.44
N CYS A 188 9.15 -7.81 -7.17
CA CYS A 188 10.14 -6.84 -6.73
C CYS A 188 10.44 -6.93 -5.23
N ILE A 189 11.55 -6.30 -4.83
CA ILE A 189 11.89 -5.96 -3.45
C ILE A 189 11.98 -4.44 -3.34
N VAL A 190 11.51 -3.88 -2.23
CA VAL A 190 11.68 -2.47 -1.87
C VAL A 190 12.21 -2.37 -0.44
N THR A 191 13.23 -1.54 -0.22
CA THR A 191 13.61 -1.07 1.12
C THR A 191 13.10 0.35 1.32
N ASP A 192 12.42 0.58 2.44
CA ASP A 192 11.86 1.87 2.83
C ASP A 192 12.82 2.59 3.78
N PHE A 193 13.46 3.65 3.28
CA PHE A 193 14.32 4.55 4.06
C PHE A 193 13.58 5.78 4.56
N PHE A 194 12.39 6.02 4.01
CA PHE A 194 11.60 7.22 4.28
C PHE A 194 10.78 7.09 5.57
N GLY A 195 10.54 5.85 6.01
CA GLY A 195 9.89 5.54 7.27
C GLY A 195 8.38 5.71 7.19
N LEU A 196 7.76 5.25 6.10
CA LEU A 196 6.30 5.31 5.92
C LEU A 196 5.51 4.59 7.01
N GLU A 197 6.17 3.73 7.80
CA GLU A 197 5.61 3.12 9.00
C GLU A 197 5.26 4.08 10.13
N ARG A 198 5.83 5.28 10.15
CA ARG A 198 5.40 6.31 11.09
C ARG A 198 3.99 6.70 10.69
N GLN A 199 3.00 6.31 11.51
CA GLN A 199 1.53 6.48 11.31
C GLN A 199 1.03 7.92 11.04
N GLU A 200 1.93 8.85 10.74
CA GLU A 200 1.66 10.23 10.33
C GLU A 200 1.75 10.43 8.81
N VAL A 201 2.13 9.41 8.03
CA VAL A 201 2.22 9.53 6.57
C VAL A 201 0.93 9.09 5.91
N SER A 202 0.16 10.08 5.46
CA SER A 202 -0.87 9.85 4.45
C SER A 202 -0.18 9.98 3.09
N LEU A 203 0.01 8.89 2.36
CA LEU A 203 0.59 8.94 1.02
C LEU A 203 -0.41 9.58 0.05
N TRP A 204 -0.44 10.90 -0.04
CA TRP A 204 -1.23 11.58 -1.07
C TRP A 204 -0.47 11.54 -2.39
N PRO A 205 -1.09 11.23 -3.53
CA PRO A 205 -0.55 11.63 -4.83
C PRO A 205 -0.80 13.13 -5.06
N ALA A 206 0.09 13.80 -5.82
CA ALA A 206 0.02 15.24 -6.17
C ALA A 206 -1.31 15.67 -6.76
N THR A 207 -1.92 14.73 -7.46
CA THR A 207 -3.23 14.81 -8.06
C THR A 207 -3.90 13.48 -7.77
N LEU A 208 -5.08 13.53 -7.16
CA LEU A 208 -5.91 12.34 -6.98
C LEU A 208 -6.13 11.71 -8.36
N PRO A 209 -5.95 10.37 -8.52
CA PRO A 209 -6.27 9.71 -9.77
C PRO A 209 -7.71 10.09 -10.16
N ALA A 210 -7.90 10.52 -11.40
CA ALA A 210 -9.19 11.01 -11.85
C ALA A 210 -10.26 9.97 -11.60
N ILE A 211 -11.40 10.40 -11.05
CA ILE A 211 -12.55 9.53 -10.83
C ILE A 211 -12.93 8.94 -12.20
N PRO A 212 -12.96 7.60 -12.36
CA PRO A 212 -13.38 6.99 -13.61
C PRO A 212 -14.76 7.49 -14.03
N THR A 213 -14.93 7.74 -15.33
CA THR A 213 -16.17 8.28 -15.88
C THR A 213 -17.30 7.25 -15.93
N GLY A 214 -16.94 5.96 -16.07
CA GLY A 214 -17.83 4.82 -15.96
C GLY A 214 -18.12 4.44 -14.51
N PHE A 215 -19.24 3.74 -14.28
CA PHE A 215 -19.55 3.09 -13.00
C PHE A 215 -19.49 1.58 -13.21
N ASP A 216 -18.27 1.09 -13.42
CA ASP A 216 -17.94 -0.27 -13.88
C ASP A 216 -16.79 -0.87 -13.05
N ALA A 217 -16.23 -2.00 -13.48
CA ALA A 217 -15.11 -2.65 -12.80
C ALA A 217 -13.89 -1.73 -12.60
N GLN A 218 -13.61 -0.80 -13.53
CA GLN A 218 -12.49 0.14 -13.37
C GLN A 218 -12.78 1.14 -12.27
N PHE A 219 -14.02 1.61 -12.15
CA PHE A 219 -14.46 2.46 -11.06
C PHE A 219 -14.26 1.77 -9.70
N PHE A 220 -14.70 0.52 -9.56
CA PHE A 220 -14.58 -0.19 -8.28
C PHE A 220 -13.14 -0.60 -7.96
N THR A 221 -12.33 -0.90 -8.97
CA THR A 221 -10.87 -1.11 -8.79
C THR A 221 -10.19 0.19 -8.36
N TRP A 222 -10.57 1.32 -8.94
CA TRP A 222 -10.10 2.64 -8.50
C TRP A 222 -10.55 2.93 -7.07
N LEU A 223 -11.81 2.65 -6.72
CA LEU A 223 -12.36 2.85 -5.38
C LEU A 223 -11.60 2.00 -4.35
N SER A 224 -11.23 0.77 -4.69
CA SER A 224 -10.37 -0.10 -3.87
C SER A 224 -9.04 0.55 -3.53
N LYS A 225 -8.36 1.11 -4.54
CA LYS A 225 -7.11 1.85 -4.36
C LYS A 225 -7.31 3.12 -3.54
N MET A 226 -8.46 3.77 -3.70
CA MET A 226 -8.83 4.96 -2.94
C MET A 226 -9.22 4.68 -1.49
N ASN A 227 -9.51 3.42 -1.15
CA ASN A 227 -9.91 3.02 0.21
C ASN A 227 -8.82 3.27 1.25
N SER A 228 -7.54 3.15 0.88
CA SER A 228 -6.43 3.53 1.74
C SER A 228 -6.22 5.05 1.87
N PHE A 229 -6.84 5.85 1.00
CA PHE A 229 -6.67 7.31 0.92
C PHE A 229 -7.86 8.10 1.48
N LEU A 230 -9.06 7.55 1.43
CA LEU A 230 -10.28 8.19 1.94
C LEU A 230 -10.47 7.84 3.42
N GLN A 231 -10.77 8.84 4.25
CA GLN A 231 -11.21 8.62 5.63
C GLN A 231 -12.66 8.13 5.62
N PHE A 232 -12.89 6.92 5.12
CA PHE A 232 -14.22 6.35 5.13
C PHE A 232 -14.78 6.31 6.56
N PRO A 233 -16.09 6.54 6.75
CA PRO A 233 -16.76 6.27 8.02
C PRO A 233 -16.31 4.90 8.56
N GLY A 234 -15.97 4.81 9.85
CA GLY A 234 -15.08 3.80 10.46
C GLY A 234 -15.49 2.31 10.36
N GLY A 235 -16.51 2.01 9.56
CA GLY A 235 -17.09 0.71 9.26
C GLY A 235 -16.66 0.06 7.95
N TRP A 236 -15.96 0.76 7.05
CA TRP A 236 -15.35 0.13 5.87
C TRP A 236 -14.13 -0.67 6.30
N GLY A 237 -14.15 -1.98 6.05
CA GLY A 237 -13.05 -2.89 6.34
C GLY A 237 -12.48 -3.45 5.04
N GLU A 238 -11.18 -3.29 4.84
CA GLU A 238 -10.47 -3.92 3.72
C GLU A 238 -10.55 -5.44 3.84
N ARG A 239 -10.93 -6.11 2.75
CA ARG A 239 -11.08 -7.56 2.63
C ARG A 239 -10.80 -7.99 1.18
N GLU A 240 -10.51 -9.26 0.96
CA GLU A 240 -10.42 -9.76 -0.41
C GLU A 240 -11.75 -9.57 -1.15
N SER A 241 -11.66 -9.19 -2.42
CA SER A 241 -12.80 -9.22 -3.33
C SER A 241 -13.35 -10.63 -3.43
N LEU A 242 -14.68 -10.75 -3.55
CA LEU A 242 -15.31 -12.05 -3.71
C LEU A 242 -14.96 -12.68 -5.05
N SER A 243 -14.83 -14.01 -5.06
CA SER A 243 -14.90 -14.77 -6.30
C SER A 243 -16.34 -14.77 -6.85
N GLN A 244 -16.51 -15.12 -8.13
CA GLN A 244 -17.87 -15.27 -8.67
C GLN A 244 -18.66 -16.36 -7.94
N ASP A 245 -18.00 -17.42 -7.49
CA ASP A 245 -18.64 -18.53 -6.78
C ASP A 245 -19.10 -18.09 -5.39
N ASP A 246 -18.28 -17.31 -4.67
CA ASP A 246 -18.65 -16.77 -3.36
C ASP A 246 -19.80 -15.76 -3.46
N LEU A 247 -19.81 -14.94 -4.51
CA LEU A 247 -20.91 -14.02 -4.76
C LEU A 247 -22.22 -14.76 -5.06
N GLN A 248 -22.16 -15.83 -5.86
CA GLN A 248 -23.34 -16.67 -6.12
C GLN A 248 -23.82 -17.38 -4.85
N PHE A 249 -22.90 -17.87 -4.03
CA PHE A 249 -23.23 -18.45 -2.73
C PHE A 249 -23.92 -17.43 -1.83
N LEU A 250 -23.42 -16.19 -1.79
CA LEU A 250 -24.03 -15.09 -1.03
C LEU A 250 -25.47 -14.83 -1.50
N GLU A 251 -25.68 -14.60 -2.80
CA GLU A 251 -27.02 -14.38 -3.39
C GLU A 251 -27.98 -15.54 -3.06
N HIS A 252 -27.50 -16.78 -3.17
CA HIS A 252 -28.29 -17.97 -2.85
C HIS A 252 -28.63 -18.05 -1.35
N SER A 253 -27.67 -17.77 -0.46
CA SER A 253 -27.86 -17.78 0.98
C SER A 253 -28.89 -16.75 1.46
N GLN A 254 -28.96 -15.61 0.78
CA GLN A 254 -29.91 -14.53 1.08
C GLN A 254 -31.25 -14.69 0.38
N GLY A 255 -31.32 -15.52 -0.66
CA GLY A 255 -32.50 -15.63 -1.51
C GLY A 255 -32.76 -14.36 -2.33
N THR A 256 -31.73 -13.54 -2.56
CA THR A 256 -31.81 -12.24 -3.25
C THR A 256 -30.74 -12.16 -4.33
N LEU A 257 -31.11 -11.66 -5.52
CA LEU A 257 -30.15 -11.31 -6.57
C LEU A 257 -29.65 -9.89 -6.31
N LEU A 258 -28.33 -9.72 -6.24
CA LEU A 258 -27.74 -8.41 -6.06
C LEU A 258 -27.77 -7.64 -7.40
N PRO A 259 -28.11 -6.35 -7.37
CA PRO A 259 -28.01 -5.51 -8.57
C PRO A 259 -26.55 -5.40 -9.07
N GLU A 260 -26.39 -5.08 -10.35
CA GLU A 260 -25.10 -5.17 -11.07
C GLU A 260 -23.98 -4.34 -10.42
N ASP A 261 -24.29 -3.17 -9.91
CA ASP A 261 -23.36 -2.29 -9.20
C ASP A 261 -22.89 -2.86 -7.87
N PHE A 262 -23.78 -3.48 -7.09
CA PHE A 262 -23.39 -4.22 -5.89
C PHE A 262 -22.51 -5.42 -6.24
N ARG A 263 -22.82 -6.15 -7.31
CA ARG A 263 -21.99 -7.26 -7.80
C ARG A 263 -20.59 -6.76 -8.17
N LEU A 264 -20.50 -5.68 -8.94
CA LEU A 264 -19.23 -5.06 -9.33
C LEU A 264 -18.45 -4.57 -8.11
N HIS A 265 -19.13 -4.00 -7.12
CA HIS A 265 -18.51 -3.62 -5.86
C HIS A 265 -17.87 -4.83 -5.16
N TYR A 266 -18.63 -5.90 -4.90
CA TYR A 266 -18.11 -7.09 -4.22
C TYR A 266 -16.98 -7.80 -4.98
N LEU A 267 -16.99 -7.75 -6.32
CA LEU A 267 -15.97 -8.40 -7.17
C LEU A 267 -14.67 -7.58 -7.32
N HIS A 268 -14.71 -6.25 -7.12
CA HIS A 268 -13.60 -5.38 -7.53
C HIS A 268 -13.13 -4.38 -6.47
N SER A 269 -13.95 -4.04 -5.48
CA SER A 269 -13.60 -3.00 -4.51
C SER A 269 -12.65 -3.46 -3.40
N GLY A 270 -12.54 -4.77 -3.14
CA GLY A 270 -11.76 -5.30 -2.01
C GLY A 270 -12.14 -4.66 -0.66
N SER A 271 -13.35 -4.14 -0.56
CA SER A 271 -13.83 -3.37 0.58
C SER A 271 -15.23 -3.83 0.85
N TRP A 272 -15.43 -4.46 2.00
CA TRP A 272 -16.76 -4.90 2.37
C TRP A 272 -17.43 -3.77 3.13
N LEU A 273 -18.71 -3.61 2.83
CA LEU A 273 -19.59 -2.61 3.40
C LEU A 273 -19.83 -2.74 4.92
N CYS A 274 -19.18 -3.71 5.58
CA CYS A 274 -19.02 -3.82 7.03
C CYS A 274 -17.69 -4.56 7.34
N LYS A 275 -16.95 -4.12 8.37
CA LYS A 275 -15.77 -4.83 8.92
C LYS A 275 -16.02 -6.30 9.32
N HIS A 276 -17.27 -6.68 9.50
CA HIS A 276 -17.68 -8.03 9.88
C HIS A 276 -18.55 -8.63 8.78
N GLU A 277 -18.30 -9.91 8.50
CA GLU A 277 -18.95 -10.83 7.54
C GLU A 277 -20.41 -10.52 7.20
N PRO A 278 -20.93 -10.98 6.05
CA PRO A 278 -22.31 -10.70 5.72
C PRO A 278 -23.17 -11.45 6.75
N LEU A 279 -23.71 -10.68 7.70
CA LEU A 279 -24.81 -11.02 8.60
C LEU A 279 -24.43 -11.88 9.81
N GLN A 280 -23.67 -11.31 10.75
CA GLN A 280 -23.65 -11.77 12.13
C GLN A 280 -24.92 -11.33 12.90
N GLU A 281 -25.11 -11.91 14.10
CA GLU A 281 -26.27 -11.81 15.02
C GLU A 281 -26.90 -10.42 15.22
N TRP A 282 -26.17 -9.35 14.92
CA TRP A 282 -26.59 -7.96 15.07
C TRP A 282 -27.44 -7.42 13.90
N TRP A 283 -27.32 -7.96 12.68
CA TRP A 283 -28.02 -7.42 11.51
C TRP A 283 -29.55 -7.44 11.67
N PRO A 284 -30.20 -8.52 12.11
CA PRO A 284 -31.65 -8.52 12.30
C PRO A 284 -32.14 -7.39 13.23
N LEU A 285 -31.34 -7.02 14.23
CA LEU A 285 -31.65 -5.90 15.14
C LEU A 285 -31.50 -4.54 14.46
N VAL A 286 -30.45 -4.35 13.65
CA VAL A 286 -30.23 -3.09 12.91
C VAL A 286 -31.27 -2.92 11.81
N GLU A 287 -31.55 -3.97 11.04
CA GLU A 287 -32.55 -3.98 9.97
C GLU A 287 -33.96 -3.72 10.52
N ALA A 288 -34.34 -4.33 11.65
CA ALA A 288 -35.64 -4.09 12.27
C ALA A 288 -35.85 -2.62 12.65
N LYS A 289 -34.80 -1.96 13.15
CA LYS A 289 -34.87 -0.53 13.49
C LYS A 289 -34.88 0.35 12.24
N ALA A 290 -34.07 0.03 11.22
CA ALA A 290 -34.09 0.74 9.94
C ALA A 290 -35.49 0.66 9.28
N ARG A 291 -36.11 -0.53 9.29
CA ARG A 291 -37.50 -0.75 8.85
C ARG A 291 -38.50 0.11 9.61
N ALA A 292 -38.38 0.19 10.94
CA ALA A 292 -39.25 1.02 11.76
C ALA A 292 -39.13 2.51 11.44
N ASN A 293 -37.90 3.00 11.24
CA ASN A 293 -37.63 4.40 10.88
C ASN A 293 -38.14 4.76 9.48
N LEU A 294 -37.92 3.86 8.52
CA LEU A 294 -38.42 3.99 7.14
C LEU A 294 -39.91 3.67 6.99
N LYS A 295 -40.57 3.22 8.07
CA LYS A 295 -41.98 2.78 8.08
C LYS A 295 -42.26 1.75 6.97
N THR A 296 -41.35 0.81 6.81
CA THR A 296 -41.42 -0.24 5.79
C THR A 296 -41.36 -1.62 6.42
N GLU A 297 -42.19 -2.53 5.94
CA GLU A 297 -42.12 -3.96 6.30
C GLU A 297 -41.23 -4.74 5.31
N ARG A 298 -40.62 -4.04 4.34
CA ARG A 298 -39.79 -4.65 3.30
C ARG A 298 -38.42 -5.05 3.85
N PRO A 299 -37.85 -6.18 3.39
CA PRO A 299 -36.47 -6.52 3.69
C PRO A 299 -35.54 -5.45 3.11
N LEU A 300 -34.47 -5.15 3.84
CA LEU A 300 -33.47 -4.19 3.43
C LEU A 300 -32.12 -4.91 3.29
N LEU A 301 -31.26 -4.39 2.43
CA LEU A 301 -29.88 -4.87 2.32
C LEU A 301 -28.92 -3.89 3.03
N PRO A 302 -27.90 -4.39 3.77
CA PRO A 302 -26.89 -3.52 4.35
C PRO A 302 -26.04 -2.88 3.25
N VAL A 303 -25.82 -1.57 3.34
CA VAL A 303 -24.97 -0.81 2.40
C VAL A 303 -23.77 -0.20 3.11
N VAL A 304 -23.90 0.38 4.30
CA VAL A 304 -22.76 0.79 5.14
C VAL A 304 -23.22 0.76 6.60
N TRP A 305 -22.35 0.37 7.52
CA TRP A 305 -22.60 0.59 8.95
C TRP A 305 -21.34 1.09 9.65
N ASP A 306 -21.41 2.23 10.34
CA ASP A 306 -20.32 2.71 11.19
C ASP A 306 -20.85 3.38 12.49
N TRP A 307 -19.92 3.95 13.27
CA TRP A 307 -20.25 4.68 14.50
C TRP A 307 -21.10 5.93 14.22
N ASN A 308 -21.01 6.49 13.02
CA ASN A 308 -21.66 7.72 12.58
C ASN A 308 -22.94 7.49 11.76
N GLY A 309 -23.35 6.26 11.46
CA GLY A 309 -24.61 6.00 10.76
C GLY A 309 -24.80 4.61 10.14
N VAL A 310 -25.98 4.42 9.54
CA VAL A 310 -26.36 3.19 8.81
C VAL A 310 -26.91 3.57 7.44
N ALA A 311 -26.38 2.96 6.38
CA ALA A 311 -26.95 3.01 5.04
C ALA A 311 -27.56 1.65 4.66
N VAL A 312 -28.79 1.67 4.13
CA VAL A 312 -29.56 0.48 3.75
C VAL A 312 -30.18 0.64 2.36
N CYS A 313 -30.37 -0.45 1.63
CA CYS A 313 -30.96 -0.46 0.29
C CYS A 313 -32.33 -1.16 0.28
N ASP A 314 -33.34 -0.57 -0.37
CA ASP A 314 -34.65 -1.21 -0.64
C ASP A 314 -34.67 -1.82 -2.05
N GLU A 315 -34.61 -3.14 -2.12
CA GLU A 315 -34.64 -3.94 -3.36
C GLU A 315 -35.84 -3.62 -4.28
N LYS A 316 -37.00 -3.24 -3.70
CA LYS A 316 -38.24 -3.03 -4.46
C LYS A 316 -38.57 -1.58 -4.72
N ASN A 317 -37.78 -0.64 -4.21
CA ASN A 317 -37.92 0.78 -4.49
C ASN A 317 -36.71 1.30 -5.28
N HIS A 318 -36.49 0.74 -6.48
CA HIS A 318 -35.41 1.16 -7.38
C HIS A 318 -33.99 1.09 -6.79
N TYR A 319 -33.77 0.28 -5.74
CA TYR A 319 -32.49 0.20 -5.03
C TYR A 319 -32.04 1.53 -4.39
N SER A 320 -32.99 2.39 -4.00
CA SER A 320 -32.68 3.59 -3.23
C SER A 320 -31.87 3.25 -1.98
N ILE A 321 -30.85 4.07 -1.71
CA ILE A 321 -30.01 3.97 -0.51
C ILE A 321 -30.51 4.98 0.53
N TYR A 322 -30.75 4.53 1.74
CA TYR A 322 -31.17 5.35 2.86
C TYR A 322 -30.04 5.42 3.89
N GLU A 323 -29.45 6.59 4.08
CA GLU A 323 -28.43 6.84 5.11
C GLU A 323 -29.05 7.56 6.32
N GLN A 324 -28.83 7.02 7.51
CA GLN A 324 -29.17 7.66 8.78
C GLN A 324 -27.89 7.95 9.58
N GLN A 325 -27.65 9.21 9.93
CA GLN A 325 -26.45 9.62 10.68
C GLN A 325 -26.71 9.57 12.21
N ASN A 326 -25.81 8.95 12.98
CA ASN A 326 -25.88 8.82 14.44
C ASN A 326 -25.49 10.12 15.14
N GLN A 327 -26.48 10.85 15.67
CA GLN A 327 -26.32 11.65 16.90
C GLN A 327 -27.12 11.05 18.06
N GLY A 328 -27.11 9.71 18.16
CA GLY A 328 -27.89 8.94 19.12
C GLY A 328 -29.24 8.50 18.53
N TRP A 329 -29.62 7.26 18.82
CA TRP A 329 -30.80 6.57 18.25
C TRP A 329 -32.17 7.17 18.64
N ASP A 330 -32.18 8.29 19.37
CA ASP A 330 -33.38 9.03 19.78
C ASP A 330 -33.58 10.34 18.99
N SER A 331 -32.65 10.74 18.11
CA SER A 331 -32.85 11.94 17.29
C SER A 331 -33.65 11.62 16.02
N GLN A 332 -34.68 12.43 15.75
CA GLN A 332 -35.45 12.40 14.50
C GLN A 332 -34.66 12.98 13.30
N ASP A 333 -33.33 13.01 13.38
CA ASP A 333 -32.52 13.82 12.49
C ASP A 333 -32.08 13.06 11.23
N ARG A 334 -32.60 13.56 10.10
CA ARG A 334 -32.17 13.42 8.70
C ARG A 334 -31.80 12.01 8.25
N ALA A 335 -32.78 11.29 7.71
CA ALA A 335 -32.54 10.24 6.74
C ALA A 335 -32.28 10.89 5.35
N PHE A 336 -31.14 10.58 4.74
CA PHE A 336 -30.85 10.94 3.35
C PHE A 336 -31.28 9.79 2.45
N GLU A 337 -31.97 10.09 1.36
CA GLU A 337 -32.33 9.12 0.33
C GLU A 337 -31.54 9.42 -0.94
N TYR A 338 -30.88 8.39 -1.45
CA TYR A 338 -30.14 8.41 -2.71
C TYR A 338 -30.83 7.46 -3.69
N PRO A 339 -30.93 7.82 -4.98
CA PRO A 339 -31.67 7.03 -5.96
C PRO A 339 -30.97 5.71 -6.32
N ASP A 340 -29.65 5.62 -6.14
CA ASP A 340 -28.84 4.45 -6.46
C ASP A 340 -27.50 4.46 -5.69
N LEU A 341 -26.77 3.34 -5.75
CA LEU A 341 -25.47 3.19 -5.11
C LEU A 341 -24.42 4.16 -5.69
N LYS A 342 -24.50 4.46 -7.00
CA LYS A 342 -23.57 5.39 -7.65
C LYS A 342 -23.63 6.76 -7.02
N THR A 343 -24.82 7.31 -6.90
CA THR A 343 -25.07 8.65 -6.35
C THR A 343 -24.63 8.69 -4.89
N TYR A 344 -24.94 7.65 -4.12
CA TYR A 344 -24.49 7.53 -2.74
C TYR A 344 -22.96 7.52 -2.62
N LEU A 345 -22.26 6.66 -3.37
CA LEU A 345 -20.80 6.59 -3.35
C LEU A 345 -20.14 7.88 -3.83
N MET A 346 -20.68 8.54 -4.86
CA MET A 346 -20.18 9.83 -5.33
C MET A 346 -20.29 10.91 -4.26
N GLU A 347 -21.41 10.98 -3.55
CA GLU A 347 -21.62 11.94 -2.46
C GLU A 347 -20.66 11.67 -1.29
N LEU A 348 -20.45 10.40 -0.93
CA LEU A 348 -19.44 10.02 0.07
C LEU A 348 -18.03 10.46 -0.36
N ILE A 349 -17.61 10.10 -1.58
CA ILE A 349 -16.29 10.44 -2.12
C ILE A 349 -16.12 11.97 -2.15
N MET A 350 -17.12 12.71 -2.63
CA MET A 350 -17.03 14.17 -2.74
C MET A 350 -17.03 14.86 -1.38
N ARG A 351 -17.78 14.34 -0.40
CA ARG A 351 -17.73 14.83 1.00
C ARG A 351 -16.34 14.66 1.58
N ASP A 352 -15.76 13.47 1.46
CA ASP A 352 -14.43 13.17 2.00
C ASP A 352 -13.35 13.96 1.26
N LEU A 353 -13.41 14.04 -0.08
CA LEU A 353 -12.51 14.88 -0.87
C LEU A 353 -12.64 16.38 -0.54
N GLY A 354 -13.84 16.84 -0.16
CA GLY A 354 -14.09 18.20 0.31
C GLY A 354 -13.40 18.47 1.64
N THR A 355 -13.62 17.60 2.64
CA THR A 355 -12.92 17.65 3.93
C THR A 355 -11.41 17.53 3.77
N LEU A 356 -10.94 16.77 2.80
CA LEU A 356 -9.52 16.63 2.50
C LEU A 356 -8.92 17.91 1.90
N LYS A 357 -9.65 18.63 1.04
CA LYS A 357 -9.22 19.93 0.52
C LYS A 357 -9.17 21.04 1.57
N GLU A 358 -9.92 20.93 2.66
CA GLU A 358 -9.92 21.90 3.76
C GLU A 358 -8.78 21.65 4.77
N ASN A 359 -8.27 20.42 4.81
CA ASN A 359 -7.17 20.00 5.70
C ASN A 359 -5.79 19.99 5.01
N LEU A 360 -5.75 20.22 3.69
CA LEU A 360 -4.57 20.55 2.88
C LEU A 360 -4.45 22.06 2.76
#